data_AF-A0A954ZBA5-F1
#
_entry.id   AF-A0A954ZBA5-F1
#
_cell.length_a   1.000
_cell.length_b   1.000
_cell.length_c   1.000
_cell.angle_alpha   90.00
_cell.angle_beta   90.00
_cell.angle_gamma   90.00
#
_symmetry.space_group_name_H-M   'P 1'
#
loop_
_entity.id
_entity.type
_entity.pdbx_description
1 polymer ?
#
loop_
_entity_poly.entity_id
_entity_poly.type
_entity_poly.pdbx_seq_one_letter_code
_entity_poly.pdbx_strand_id
1 'polypeptide(L)'
;MDQTPGFPAVVAPIPIAPPPSESSEPSAGMEATPHDTSSADSSPAVSSPLADAALPSDNALPTASGARSVNALAIKSGRSDAEPITLTAWQRDRSTPPIDSVPRQLQVPPDLPGADASPLQPPPFRSSNDAQRREALESIYFPIPSELPDAQHALLDDPDAALTDLATLQSMALANSPALRMAAAEVESARGLALQAGVCPNPEVGYQADTINTSRTAGYHGIYVNQTFVTGGKLYLAQKAAEVDYCNAQLVLRRTRIEIATAVRRAYFAALIAREKLRIQTTLSQFVEAIYRTQIQLVEAGEAAAYEPLQMRVMVTQSRGAVLQAEQQFAAAKRSLAAAMGVPHMQLGALAGSPDMPIPAIDFESAKSMMLAQHTDVAISRNNILRARRLLELA
;
A
#
# COMPACT_ATOMS: atom_id res chain seq x y z
N MET A 1 9.74 50.61 -34.47
CA MET A 1 8.44 50.67 -33.78
C MET A 1 7.49 49.73 -34.51
N ASP A 2 6.66 49.03 -33.75
CA ASP A 2 5.71 47.98 -34.11
C ASP A 2 6.27 46.61 -34.52
N GLN A 3 6.51 45.79 -33.49
CA GLN A 3 6.36 44.34 -33.56
C GLN A 3 5.08 43.97 -32.79
N THR A 4 4.09 43.45 -33.50
CA THR A 4 2.91 42.80 -32.96
C THR A 4 3.28 41.39 -32.47
N PRO A 5 2.93 41.00 -31.22
CA PRO A 5 3.09 39.61 -30.79
C PRO A 5 1.91 38.76 -31.28
N GLY A 6 2.23 37.69 -32.01
CA GLY A 6 1.27 36.72 -32.54
C GLY A 6 0.60 35.89 -31.44
N PHE A 7 -0.69 35.63 -31.62
CA PHE A 7 -1.51 34.74 -30.80
C PHE A 7 -1.06 33.27 -30.95
N PRO A 8 -0.96 32.47 -29.88
CA PRO A 8 -0.82 31.03 -30.01
C PRO A 8 -2.17 30.37 -30.37
N ALA A 9 -2.10 29.40 -31.28
CA ALA A 9 -3.24 28.71 -31.88
C ALA A 9 -4.16 28.03 -30.86
N VAL A 10 -5.47 28.23 -31.06
CA VAL A 10 -6.56 27.50 -30.42
C VAL A 10 -6.48 26.03 -30.83
N VAL A 11 -6.26 25.14 -29.87
CA VAL A 11 -6.35 23.69 -30.07
C VAL A 11 -7.82 23.33 -30.31
N ALA A 12 -8.11 22.70 -31.44
CA ALA A 12 -9.45 22.29 -31.85
C ALA A 12 -10.07 21.29 -30.86
N PRO A 13 -11.40 21.31 -30.65
CA PRO A 13 -12.10 20.33 -29.81
C PRO A 13 -12.14 18.95 -30.50
N ILE A 14 -11.88 17.90 -29.72
CA ILE A 14 -12.02 16.50 -30.12
C ILE A 14 -13.52 16.15 -30.15
N PRO A 15 -14.06 15.51 -31.21
CA PRO A 15 -15.46 15.11 -31.24
C PRO A 15 -15.74 13.97 -30.25
N ILE A 16 -16.76 14.16 -29.41
CA ILE A 16 -17.31 13.14 -28.51
C ILE A 16 -18.26 12.26 -29.33
N ALA A 17 -18.00 10.95 -29.38
CA ALA A 17 -18.87 9.98 -30.03
C ALA A 17 -20.20 9.81 -29.24
N PRO A 18 -21.35 9.64 -29.92
CA PRO A 18 -22.62 9.35 -29.26
C PRO A 18 -22.66 7.92 -28.69
N PRO A 19 -23.49 7.66 -27.66
CA PRO A 19 -23.57 6.34 -27.01
C PRO A 19 -24.19 5.27 -27.94
N PRO A 20 -23.80 3.99 -27.81
CA PRO A 20 -24.36 2.92 -28.62
C PRO A 20 -25.78 2.54 -28.18
N SER A 21 -26.65 2.37 -29.17
CA SER A 21 -28.01 1.84 -29.09
C SER A 21 -28.04 0.33 -28.82
N GLU A 22 -28.98 -0.09 -27.99
CA GLU A 22 -29.35 -1.48 -27.69
C GLU A 22 -29.86 -2.28 -28.91
N SER A 23 -29.76 -3.61 -28.76
CA SER A 23 -30.51 -4.72 -29.39
C SER A 23 -30.01 -5.33 -30.71
N SER A 24 -29.49 -6.56 -30.63
CA SER A 24 -29.95 -7.71 -31.43
C SER A 24 -29.36 -9.03 -30.91
N GLU A 25 -30.22 -10.05 -30.93
CA GLU A 25 -30.12 -11.41 -30.40
C GLU A 25 -29.11 -12.34 -31.11
N PRO A 26 -28.80 -13.52 -30.52
CA PRO A 26 -27.73 -14.42 -30.97
C PRO A 26 -28.22 -15.45 -32.00
N SER A 27 -27.30 -15.92 -32.85
CA SER A 27 -27.53 -17.04 -33.77
C SER A 27 -26.36 -18.01 -33.73
N ALA A 28 -26.70 -19.29 -33.66
CA ALA A 28 -25.87 -20.46 -33.40
C ALA A 28 -24.92 -20.86 -34.54
N GLY A 29 -23.90 -21.69 -34.24
CA GLY A 29 -23.37 -22.66 -35.20
C GLY A 29 -21.89 -23.07 -35.05
N MET A 30 -21.68 -24.33 -34.65
CA MET A 30 -20.64 -25.29 -35.06
C MET A 30 -19.15 -25.11 -34.68
N GLU A 31 -18.71 -25.90 -33.68
CA GLU A 31 -17.94 -27.16 -33.86
C GLU A 31 -16.70 -27.18 -34.81
N ALA A 32 -15.50 -27.37 -34.24
CA ALA A 32 -14.50 -28.39 -34.63
C ALA A 32 -13.14 -28.18 -33.92
N THR A 33 -12.72 -29.18 -33.15
CA THR A 33 -11.31 -29.54 -32.85
C THR A 33 -10.95 -30.80 -33.67
N PRO A 34 -9.74 -31.39 -33.63
CA PRO A 34 -8.41 -30.90 -33.25
C PRO A 34 -7.35 -31.20 -34.35
N HIS A 35 -6.09 -30.76 -34.18
CA HIS A 35 -4.94 -31.52 -34.71
C HIS A 35 -3.71 -31.37 -33.81
N ASP A 36 -3.29 -32.51 -33.28
CA ASP A 36 -1.97 -32.83 -32.73
C ASP A 36 -0.86 -32.70 -33.78
N THR A 37 0.30 -32.18 -33.37
CA THR A 37 1.59 -32.79 -33.76
C THR A 37 2.63 -32.63 -32.64
N SER A 38 3.23 -33.77 -32.36
CA SER A 38 4.23 -34.13 -31.36
C SER A 38 5.67 -33.68 -31.69
N SER A 39 6.48 -33.68 -30.62
CA SER A 39 7.92 -34.05 -30.51
C SER A 39 9.04 -33.13 -30.99
N ALA A 40 9.85 -32.67 -30.03
CA ALA A 40 11.31 -32.92 -29.89
C ALA A 40 11.79 -32.13 -28.63
N ASP A 41 12.07 -32.78 -27.50
CA ASP A 41 13.31 -33.50 -27.15
C ASP A 41 14.52 -32.57 -26.94
N SER A 42 14.95 -32.39 -25.68
CA SER A 42 16.34 -32.52 -25.22
C SER A 42 16.56 -31.86 -23.84
N SER A 43 16.67 -32.70 -22.81
CA SER A 43 17.51 -32.43 -21.62
C SER A 43 18.99 -32.50 -22.01
N PRO A 44 19.94 -32.00 -21.18
CA PRO A 44 20.58 -32.94 -20.26
C PRO A 44 20.98 -32.38 -18.89
N ALA A 45 21.37 -33.34 -18.07
CA ALA A 45 21.77 -33.32 -16.67
C ALA A 45 23.20 -32.79 -16.40
N VAL A 46 23.38 -32.30 -15.17
CA VAL A 46 24.48 -32.54 -14.20
C VAL A 46 25.95 -32.29 -14.62
N SER A 47 26.63 -31.41 -13.86
CA SER A 47 27.94 -31.72 -13.25
C SER A 47 28.46 -30.58 -12.36
N SER A 48 28.75 -30.89 -11.09
CA SER A 48 29.62 -30.13 -10.17
C SER A 48 31.06 -30.02 -10.70
N PRO A 49 31.89 -29.13 -10.13
CA PRO A 49 32.97 -29.67 -9.31
C PRO A 49 33.30 -28.87 -8.04
N LEU A 50 34.00 -29.61 -7.17
CA LEU A 50 34.60 -29.31 -5.88
C LEU A 50 36.02 -28.72 -6.05
N ALA A 51 36.55 -28.10 -4.96
CA ALA A 51 37.91 -27.59 -4.70
C ALA A 51 38.06 -26.04 -4.90
N ASP A 52 38.71 -25.24 -4.04
CA ASP A 52 39.65 -25.52 -2.95
C ASP A 52 39.84 -24.27 -2.02
N ALA A 53 40.30 -24.54 -0.80
CA ALA A 53 40.97 -23.73 0.25
C ALA A 53 41.07 -22.18 0.22
N ALA A 54 40.80 -21.53 1.37
CA ALA A 54 41.82 -21.01 2.30
C ALA A 54 41.27 -19.96 3.31
N LEU A 55 41.33 -20.30 4.60
CA LEU A 55 41.20 -19.39 5.75
C LEU A 55 42.61 -18.93 6.19
N PRO A 56 42.82 -17.66 6.59
CA PRO A 56 44.02 -17.30 7.31
C PRO A 56 43.79 -17.42 8.82
N SER A 57 44.56 -18.32 9.42
CA SER A 57 44.93 -18.33 10.83
C SER A 57 45.95 -17.23 11.10
N ASP A 58 45.78 -16.43 12.15
CA ASP A 58 46.93 -15.84 12.83
C ASP A 58 46.67 -15.65 14.33
N ASN A 59 47.59 -16.23 15.10
CA ASN A 59 47.54 -16.42 16.53
C ASN A 59 48.88 -15.89 17.06
N ALA A 60 48.91 -14.74 17.72
CA ALA A 60 50.08 -14.30 18.48
C ALA A 60 49.73 -13.23 19.50
N LEU A 61 49.61 -13.66 20.76
CA LEU A 61 49.62 -12.82 21.96
C LEU A 61 51.02 -12.18 22.16
N PRO A 62 51.13 -10.88 22.49
CA PRO A 62 52.35 -10.35 23.08
C PRO A 62 52.32 -10.39 24.60
N THR A 63 53.35 -11.00 25.17
CA THR A 63 53.76 -10.91 26.58
C THR A 63 54.50 -9.60 26.88
N ALA A 64 54.11 -8.90 27.94
CA ALA A 64 54.95 -7.97 28.73
C ALA A 64 54.16 -7.64 30.03
N SER A 65 54.51 -8.15 31.21
CA SER A 65 55.59 -7.72 32.11
C SER A 65 55.69 -6.20 32.26
N GLY A 66 55.30 -5.67 33.43
CA GLY A 66 55.55 -4.28 33.78
C GLY A 66 54.62 -3.73 34.86
N ALA A 67 54.95 -4.00 36.12
CA ALA A 67 54.37 -3.30 37.26
C ALA A 67 54.58 -1.79 37.15
N ARG A 68 53.53 -0.99 37.37
CA ARG A 68 53.62 0.32 38.02
C ARG A 68 52.25 0.84 38.44
N SER A 69 52.13 1.03 39.74
CA SER A 69 51.25 1.98 40.43
C SER A 69 51.20 3.33 39.70
N VAL A 70 50.07 4.04 39.79
CA VAL A 70 49.94 5.39 40.39
C VAL A 70 48.48 5.89 40.26
N ASN A 71 47.91 6.21 41.43
CA ASN A 71 46.96 7.26 41.81
C ASN A 71 45.71 7.60 40.96
N ALA A 72 44.57 7.26 41.56
CA ALA A 72 43.53 8.16 42.03
C ALA A 72 43.53 9.62 41.52
N LEU A 73 42.56 9.95 40.68
CA LEU A 73 42.02 11.30 40.54
C LEU A 73 40.84 11.46 41.52
N ALA A 74 41.05 12.35 42.49
CA ALA A 74 40.03 12.80 43.42
C ALA A 74 39.14 13.85 42.75
N ILE A 75 37.82 13.63 42.76
CA ILE A 75 36.82 14.70 42.67
C ILE A 75 35.95 14.60 43.92
N LYS A 76 36.16 15.55 44.85
CA LYS A 76 35.28 15.84 45.97
C LYS A 76 34.23 16.84 45.51
N SER A 77 32.95 16.50 45.64
CA SER A 77 31.96 17.23 46.47
C SER A 77 30.53 16.89 46.05
N GLY A 78 29.74 16.35 46.97
CA GLY A 78 28.30 16.18 46.80
C GLY A 78 27.78 15.05 47.69
N ARG A 79 27.25 15.42 48.86
CA ARG A 79 26.74 14.52 49.90
C ARG A 79 25.24 14.34 49.72
N SER A 80 24.76 13.13 49.43
CA SER A 80 23.46 12.61 49.94
C SER A 80 23.29 11.11 49.59
N ASP A 81 23.41 10.29 50.63
CA ASP A 81 22.60 9.10 50.93
C ASP A 81 22.39 8.04 49.83
N ALA A 82 23.38 7.16 49.71
CA ALA A 82 23.16 5.76 49.33
C ALA A 82 24.29 4.91 49.92
N GLU A 83 23.96 3.99 50.83
CA GLU A 83 24.93 3.02 51.33
C GLU A 83 25.46 2.17 50.16
N PRO A 84 26.79 2.06 49.97
CA PRO A 84 27.33 1.16 48.97
C PRO A 84 27.13 -0.28 49.46
N ILE A 85 26.37 -1.05 48.68
CA ILE A 85 26.28 -2.51 48.83
C ILE A 85 27.71 -3.05 48.71
N THR A 86 28.29 -3.49 49.82
CA THR A 86 29.57 -4.17 49.82
C THR A 86 29.36 -5.53 49.19
N LEU A 87 29.88 -5.73 47.97
CA LEU A 87 30.09 -7.05 47.40
C LEU A 87 31.03 -7.79 48.34
N THR A 88 30.47 -8.55 49.27
CA THR A 88 31.23 -9.44 50.13
C THR A 88 31.86 -10.48 49.22
N ALA A 89 33.19 -10.44 49.13
CA ALA A 89 33.97 -11.43 48.42
C ALA A 89 33.62 -12.81 48.99
N TRP A 90 33.11 -13.70 48.14
CA TRP A 90 32.85 -15.09 48.50
C TRP A 90 34.18 -15.76 48.86
N GLN A 91 34.46 -15.87 50.15
CA GLN A 91 35.54 -16.70 50.68
C GLN A 91 35.24 -18.15 50.31
N ARG A 92 36.00 -18.67 49.34
CA ARG A 92 35.92 -20.06 48.90
C ARG A 92 36.56 -20.94 49.97
N ASP A 93 35.74 -21.41 50.91
CA ASP A 93 36.14 -22.52 51.78
C ASP A 93 36.38 -23.76 50.89
N ARG A 94 37.61 -24.29 50.90
CA ARG A 94 38.03 -25.45 50.11
C ARG A 94 37.90 -26.75 50.93
N SER A 95 36.78 -26.91 51.61
CA SER A 95 36.36 -28.22 52.12
C SER A 95 35.47 -28.86 51.06
N THR A 96 36.04 -29.74 50.23
CA THR A 96 35.32 -30.51 49.22
C THR A 96 34.39 -31.50 49.93
N PRO A 97 33.06 -31.35 49.89
CA PRO A 97 32.17 -32.43 50.31
C PRO A 97 32.19 -33.54 49.23
N PRO A 98 31.94 -34.81 49.61
CA PRO A 98 31.90 -35.90 48.65
C PRO A 98 30.87 -35.60 47.56
N ILE A 99 31.29 -35.77 46.30
CA ILE A 99 30.45 -35.63 45.11
C ILE A 99 29.54 -36.86 45.03
N ASP A 100 28.56 -36.93 45.92
CA ASP A 100 27.50 -37.91 45.85
C ASP A 100 26.14 -37.20 45.89
N SER A 101 25.31 -37.56 44.90
CA SER A 101 23.89 -37.29 44.74
C SER A 101 23.43 -35.94 44.11
N VAL A 102 23.04 -36.10 42.84
CA VAL A 102 21.94 -35.42 42.11
C VAL A 102 22.16 -33.96 41.69
N PRO A 103 21.99 -33.61 40.39
CA PRO A 103 22.12 -32.23 39.93
C PRO A 103 21.10 -31.35 40.66
N ARG A 104 21.57 -30.25 41.26
CA ARG A 104 20.67 -29.22 41.82
C ARG A 104 19.90 -28.59 40.66
N GLN A 105 18.71 -29.13 40.37
CA GLN A 105 17.71 -28.39 39.63
C GLN A 105 17.48 -27.06 40.35
N LEU A 106 17.52 -25.97 39.60
CA LEU A 106 17.20 -24.65 40.10
C LEU A 106 15.77 -24.69 40.64
N GLN A 107 15.59 -24.59 41.95
CA GLN A 107 14.25 -24.49 42.54
C GLN A 107 13.74 -23.09 42.27
N VAL A 108 12.80 -22.98 41.33
CA VAL A 108 12.17 -21.71 40.98
C VAL A 108 11.17 -21.36 42.09
N PRO A 109 11.25 -20.16 42.70
CA PRO A 109 10.24 -19.71 43.66
C PRO A 109 8.82 -19.76 43.08
N PRO A 110 7.80 -20.15 43.87
CA PRO A 110 6.42 -20.29 43.39
C PRO A 110 5.81 -18.97 42.91
N ASP A 111 6.35 -17.83 43.31
CA ASP A 111 5.87 -16.50 42.93
C ASP A 111 6.22 -16.12 41.47
N LEU A 112 7.10 -16.89 40.81
CA LEU A 112 7.48 -16.62 39.43
C LEU A 112 6.51 -17.30 38.44
N PRO A 113 6.05 -16.58 37.40
CA PRO A 113 5.19 -17.17 36.38
C PRO A 113 5.90 -18.35 35.71
N GLY A 114 5.24 -19.52 35.71
CA GLY A 114 5.79 -20.76 35.17
C GLY A 114 6.47 -21.67 36.19
N ALA A 115 6.46 -21.34 37.49
CA ALA A 115 7.02 -22.19 38.55
C ALA A 115 6.34 -23.58 38.66
N ASP A 116 5.07 -23.68 38.28
CA ASP A 116 4.30 -24.94 38.29
C ASP A 116 4.51 -25.83 37.05
N ALA A 117 5.37 -25.42 36.11
CA ALA A 117 5.60 -26.17 34.88
C ALA A 117 6.38 -27.47 35.15
N SER A 118 5.87 -28.60 34.66
CA SER A 118 6.57 -29.89 34.75
C SER A 118 7.92 -29.85 34.02
N PRO A 119 9.01 -30.38 34.60
CA PRO A 119 10.31 -30.42 33.94
C PRO A 119 10.24 -31.12 32.57
N LEU A 120 10.82 -30.50 31.55
CA LEU A 120 10.95 -31.10 30.22
C LEU A 120 11.96 -32.25 30.28
N GLN A 121 11.47 -33.47 30.46
CA GLN A 121 12.29 -34.69 30.40
C GLN A 121 11.89 -35.49 29.16
N PRO A 122 12.70 -35.49 28.08
CA PRO A 122 12.46 -36.40 26.97
C PRO A 122 12.65 -37.84 27.45
N PRO A 123 11.91 -38.82 26.87
CA PRO A 123 12.09 -40.23 27.20
C PRO A 123 13.55 -40.67 26.94
N PRO A 124 14.15 -41.51 27.80
CA PRO A 124 15.52 -41.99 27.61
C PRO A 124 15.66 -42.78 26.31
N PHE A 125 16.79 -42.58 25.60
CA PHE A 125 17.07 -43.27 24.35
C PHE A 125 17.28 -44.78 24.61
N ARG A 126 16.33 -45.61 24.17
CA ARG A 126 16.40 -47.08 24.24
C ARG A 126 15.88 -47.64 22.91
N SER A 127 16.68 -48.46 22.23
CA SER A 127 16.35 -49.04 20.91
C SER A 127 15.04 -49.84 20.85
N SER A 128 14.46 -50.22 21.99
CA SER A 128 13.17 -50.92 22.07
C SER A 128 11.95 -50.00 22.05
N ASN A 129 12.09 -48.71 22.35
CA ASN A 129 10.98 -47.78 22.62
C ASN A 129 10.94 -46.58 21.64
N ASP A 130 11.59 -46.66 20.49
CA ASP A 130 11.70 -45.54 19.54
C ASP A 130 10.34 -45.00 19.08
N ALA A 131 9.33 -45.87 18.93
CA ALA A 131 7.98 -45.47 18.54
C ALA A 131 7.26 -44.68 19.65
N GLN A 132 7.28 -45.19 20.90
CA GLN A 132 6.68 -44.50 22.06
C GLN A 132 7.41 -43.19 22.37
N ARG A 133 8.73 -43.15 22.14
CA ARG A 133 9.54 -41.95 22.28
C ARG A 133 9.16 -40.90 21.24
N ARG A 134 8.99 -41.29 19.97
CA ARG A 134 8.50 -40.38 18.91
C ARG A 134 7.11 -39.84 19.23
N GLU A 135 6.17 -40.68 19.66
CA GLU A 135 4.82 -40.26 20.04
C GLU A 135 4.82 -39.29 21.24
N ALA A 136 5.68 -39.54 22.24
CA ALA A 136 5.84 -38.63 23.38
C ALA A 136 6.47 -37.28 22.97
N LEU A 137 7.48 -37.29 22.11
CA LEU A 137 8.11 -36.07 21.59
C LEU A 137 7.12 -35.30 20.69
N GLU A 138 6.37 -35.99 19.83
CA GLU A 138 5.26 -35.41 19.08
C GLU A 138 4.26 -34.75 20.02
N SER A 139 3.82 -35.37 21.11
CA SER A 139 2.88 -34.73 22.04
C SER A 139 3.42 -33.46 22.73
N ILE A 140 4.74 -33.38 22.95
CA ILE A 140 5.41 -32.26 23.64
C ILE A 140 5.64 -31.09 22.67
N TYR A 141 6.00 -31.40 21.41
CA TYR A 141 6.42 -30.42 20.42
C TYR A 141 5.32 -30.11 19.38
N PHE A 142 4.51 -31.08 19.01
CA PHE A 142 3.29 -30.96 18.20
C PHE A 142 2.04 -30.97 19.12
N PRO A 143 1.42 -29.80 19.30
CA PRO A 143 0.63 -29.30 18.20
C PRO A 143 1.02 -27.87 17.90
N ILE A 144 1.58 -27.64 16.71
CA ILE A 144 1.31 -26.37 16.05
C ILE A 144 -0.04 -26.61 15.39
N PRO A 145 -1.13 -25.92 15.77
CA PRO A 145 -2.44 -26.13 15.17
C PRO A 145 -2.29 -26.16 13.65
N SER A 146 -2.64 -27.29 13.05
CA SER A 146 -2.40 -27.57 11.64
C SER A 146 -3.28 -26.76 10.72
N GLU A 147 -4.33 -26.12 11.23
CA GLU A 147 -5.31 -25.45 10.38
C GLU A 147 -5.59 -24.06 10.93
N LEU A 148 -4.98 -23.09 10.26
CA LEU A 148 -5.61 -21.80 10.11
C LEU A 148 -6.88 -22.04 9.29
N PRO A 149 -8.03 -21.45 9.66
CA PRO A 149 -9.29 -21.76 9.00
C PRO A 149 -9.15 -21.57 7.48
N ASP A 150 -9.39 -22.66 6.73
CA ASP A 150 -9.30 -22.78 5.26
C ASP A 150 -10.05 -21.69 4.47
N ALA A 151 -10.89 -20.92 5.16
CA ALA A 151 -11.82 -19.94 4.61
C ALA A 151 -11.17 -18.73 3.91
N GLN A 152 -9.85 -18.57 3.92
CA GLN A 152 -9.19 -17.38 3.33
C GLN A 152 -8.24 -17.68 2.18
N HIS A 153 -7.85 -18.94 1.96
CA HIS A 153 -7.02 -19.35 0.82
C HIS A 153 -7.76 -19.26 -0.53
N ALA A 154 -9.09 -19.09 -0.53
CA ALA A 154 -9.91 -18.92 -1.75
C ALA A 154 -9.79 -17.53 -2.43
N LEU A 155 -8.93 -16.63 -1.93
CA LEU A 155 -8.60 -15.37 -2.62
C LEU A 155 -7.26 -15.41 -3.36
N LEU A 156 -6.57 -16.56 -3.31
CA LEU A 156 -5.43 -16.83 -4.16
C LEU A 156 -5.93 -16.84 -5.60
N ASP A 157 -5.27 -16.04 -6.42
CA ASP A 157 -5.67 -15.75 -7.78
C ASP A 157 -5.99 -17.06 -8.53
N ASP A 158 -7.23 -17.20 -9.02
CA ASP A 158 -7.58 -18.28 -9.96
C ASP A 158 -6.55 -18.21 -11.10
N PRO A 159 -5.78 -19.28 -11.37
CA PRO A 159 -4.72 -19.26 -12.37
C PRO A 159 -5.25 -19.00 -13.79
N ASP A 160 -6.56 -19.21 -14.01
CA ASP A 160 -7.29 -18.92 -15.25
C ASP A 160 -7.90 -17.52 -15.29
N ALA A 161 -7.80 -16.73 -14.21
CA ALA A 161 -8.29 -15.36 -14.21
C ALA A 161 -7.39 -14.48 -15.08
N ALA A 162 -7.98 -13.87 -16.11
CA ALA A 162 -7.26 -13.04 -17.07
C ALA A 162 -6.35 -12.00 -16.37
N LEU A 163 -5.04 -12.10 -16.67
CA LEU A 163 -4.02 -11.17 -16.19
C LEU A 163 -4.44 -9.74 -16.46
N THR A 164 -4.65 -8.96 -15.40
CA THR A 164 -5.12 -7.58 -15.55
C THR A 164 -3.92 -6.63 -15.59
N ASP A 165 -3.67 -6.03 -16.75
CA ASP A 165 -2.61 -5.04 -16.95
C ASP A 165 -2.99 -3.65 -16.38
N LEU A 166 -1.98 -2.87 -16.00
CA LEU A 166 -2.15 -1.52 -15.45
C LEU A 166 -2.91 -0.61 -16.41
N ALA A 167 -2.65 -0.68 -17.72
CA ALA A 167 -3.32 0.17 -18.70
C ALA A 167 -4.83 -0.12 -18.75
N THR A 168 -5.21 -1.40 -18.69
CA THR A 168 -6.61 -1.84 -18.64
C THR A 168 -7.29 -1.34 -17.37
N LEU A 169 -6.65 -1.50 -16.20
CA LEU A 169 -7.18 -1.00 -14.92
C LEU A 169 -7.37 0.51 -14.93
N GLN A 170 -6.42 1.27 -15.50
CA GLN A 170 -6.54 2.72 -15.64
C GLN A 170 -7.69 3.11 -16.58
N SER A 171 -7.88 2.40 -17.70
CA SER A 171 -8.99 2.65 -18.61
C SER A 171 -10.36 2.38 -17.97
N MET A 172 -10.46 1.32 -17.17
CA MET A 172 -11.67 0.97 -16.42
C MET A 172 -11.98 2.02 -15.34
N ALA A 173 -10.96 2.48 -14.61
CA ALA A 173 -11.12 3.59 -13.67
C ALA A 173 -11.55 4.89 -14.37
N LEU A 174 -11.00 5.11 -15.57
CA LEU A 174 -11.43 6.05 -16.60
C LEU A 174 -12.95 6.15 -16.73
N ALA A 175 -13.54 5.00 -17.07
CA ALA A 175 -14.94 4.87 -17.40
C ALA A 175 -15.86 5.00 -16.18
N ASN A 176 -15.46 4.48 -15.02
CA ASN A 176 -16.35 4.29 -13.88
C ASN A 176 -16.28 5.41 -12.82
N SER A 177 -15.23 6.23 -12.84
CA SER A 177 -14.97 7.22 -11.77
C SER A 177 -16.08 8.28 -11.65
N PRO A 178 -16.73 8.42 -10.47
CA PRO A 178 -17.67 9.50 -10.20
C PRO A 178 -17.01 10.89 -10.20
N ALA A 179 -15.77 10.98 -9.71
CA ALA A 179 -15.04 12.25 -9.65
C ALA A 179 -14.79 12.83 -11.04
N LEU A 180 -14.51 11.97 -12.04
CA LEU A 180 -14.35 12.41 -13.43
C LEU A 180 -15.67 12.92 -14.02
N ARG A 181 -16.78 12.23 -13.73
CA ARG A 181 -18.13 12.66 -14.16
C ARG A 181 -18.52 14.00 -13.54
N MET A 182 -18.23 14.22 -12.26
CA MET A 182 -18.44 15.51 -11.59
C MET A 182 -17.62 16.62 -12.25
N ALA A 183 -16.32 16.38 -12.49
CA ALA A 183 -15.47 17.36 -13.15
C ALA A 183 -15.93 17.68 -14.58
N ALA A 184 -16.44 16.69 -15.32
CA ALA A 184 -17.00 16.91 -16.65
C ALA A 184 -18.30 17.73 -16.62
N ALA A 185 -19.18 17.47 -15.65
CA ALA A 185 -20.38 18.27 -15.45
C ALA A 185 -20.06 19.73 -15.07
N GLU A 186 -19.01 19.95 -14.28
CA GLU A 186 -18.54 21.29 -13.92
C GLU A 186 -18.04 22.07 -15.14
N VAL A 187 -17.37 21.39 -16.08
CA VAL A 187 -16.97 21.99 -17.37
C VAL A 187 -18.18 22.45 -18.18
N GLU A 188 -19.22 21.63 -18.28
CA GLU A 188 -20.45 22.01 -18.99
C GLU A 188 -21.22 23.12 -18.27
N SER A 189 -21.26 23.12 -16.95
CA SER A 189 -21.81 24.21 -16.13
C SER A 189 -21.08 25.53 -16.41
N ALA A 190 -19.74 25.52 -16.32
CA ALA A 190 -18.91 26.70 -16.59
C ALA A 190 -19.06 27.19 -18.03
N ARG A 191 -19.24 26.29 -19.00
CA ARG A 191 -19.55 26.64 -20.38
C ARG A 191 -20.90 27.37 -20.49
N GLY A 192 -21.93 26.86 -19.83
CA GLY A 192 -23.25 27.49 -19.78
C GLY A 192 -23.18 28.90 -19.18
N LEU A 193 -22.47 29.06 -18.07
CA LEU A 193 -22.24 30.36 -17.43
C LEU A 193 -21.47 31.33 -18.34
N ALA A 194 -20.46 30.84 -19.07
CA ALA A 194 -19.71 31.66 -20.01
C ALA A 194 -20.57 32.15 -21.19
N LEU A 195 -21.48 31.30 -21.69
CA LEU A 195 -22.45 31.71 -22.71
C LEU A 195 -23.44 32.73 -22.14
N GLN A 196 -24.01 32.47 -20.95
CA GLN A 196 -25.00 33.34 -20.34
C GLN A 196 -24.45 34.73 -19.99
N ALA A 197 -23.18 34.82 -19.57
CA ALA A 197 -22.53 36.07 -19.21
C ALA A 197 -22.40 37.06 -20.39
N GLY A 198 -22.39 36.55 -21.63
CA GLY A 198 -22.32 37.37 -22.84
C GLY A 198 -23.68 37.83 -23.38
N VAL A 199 -24.79 37.27 -22.89
CA VAL A 199 -26.14 37.57 -23.39
C VAL A 199 -26.77 38.68 -22.54
N CYS A 200 -27.56 39.55 -23.18
CA CYS A 200 -28.33 40.56 -22.45
C CYS A 200 -29.31 39.89 -21.47
N PRO A 201 -29.58 40.51 -20.31
CA PRO A 201 -30.61 40.03 -19.39
C PRO A 201 -31.97 39.87 -20.10
N ASN A 202 -32.74 38.84 -19.73
CA ASN A 202 -34.09 38.64 -20.25
C ASN A 202 -35.04 39.72 -19.72
N PRO A 203 -36.06 40.14 -20.50
CA PRO A 203 -37.08 41.05 -20.02
C PRO A 203 -37.95 40.38 -18.95
N GLU A 204 -38.25 41.12 -17.89
CA GLU A 204 -39.20 40.70 -16.86
C GLU A 204 -40.56 41.31 -17.18
N VAL A 205 -41.55 40.46 -17.44
CA VAL A 205 -42.94 40.88 -17.61
C VAL A 205 -43.70 40.45 -16.36
N GLY A 206 -44.26 41.42 -15.66
CA GLY A 206 -44.99 41.20 -14.42
C GLY A 206 -46.37 41.82 -14.46
N TYR A 207 -47.30 41.16 -13.78
CA TYR A 207 -48.58 41.76 -13.43
C TYR A 207 -48.53 42.16 -11.96
N GLN A 208 -48.88 43.39 -11.67
CA GLN A 208 -48.96 43.90 -10.32
C GLN A 208 -50.35 44.46 -10.08
N ALA A 209 -50.91 44.16 -8.92
CA ALA A 209 -52.14 44.75 -8.47
C ALA A 209 -51.98 45.25 -7.03
N ASP A 210 -52.52 46.43 -6.77
CA ASP A 210 -52.41 47.15 -5.51
C ASP A 210 -53.80 47.61 -5.06
N THR A 211 -53.97 47.84 -3.76
CA THR A 211 -55.23 48.29 -3.11
C THR A 211 -56.51 47.51 -3.47
N ILE A 212 -56.38 46.25 -3.92
CA ILE A 212 -57.53 45.38 -4.21
C ILE A 212 -58.44 45.30 -2.97
N ASN A 213 -59.74 45.59 -3.17
CA ASN A 213 -60.78 45.53 -2.14
C ASN A 213 -60.60 46.49 -0.96
N THR A 214 -59.76 47.53 -1.09
CA THR A 214 -59.78 48.66 -0.14
C THR A 214 -61.02 49.50 -0.44
N SER A 215 -61.92 49.63 0.54
CA SER A 215 -63.21 50.37 0.41
C SER A 215 -64.19 49.84 -0.64
N ARG A 216 -64.19 48.52 -0.93
CA ARG A 216 -65.00 47.87 -2.00
C ARG A 216 -64.72 48.36 -3.43
N THR A 217 -63.53 48.91 -3.66
CA THR A 217 -63.08 49.31 -5.02
C THR A 217 -62.32 48.16 -5.69
N ALA A 218 -62.31 48.15 -7.04
CA ALA A 218 -61.58 47.17 -7.84
C ALA A 218 -60.06 47.12 -7.54
N GLY A 219 -59.47 48.21 -7.01
CA GLY A 219 -58.03 48.34 -6.82
C GLY A 219 -57.33 48.86 -8.08
N TYR A 220 -56.00 48.96 -8.03
CA TYR A 220 -55.15 49.25 -9.18
C TYR A 220 -54.61 47.95 -9.77
N HIS A 221 -54.70 47.80 -11.09
CA HIS A 221 -54.16 46.67 -11.82
C HIS A 221 -53.24 47.20 -12.92
N GLY A 222 -52.03 46.69 -13.01
CA GLY A 222 -51.02 47.13 -13.96
C GLY A 222 -50.18 45.97 -14.47
N ILE A 223 -49.75 46.06 -15.72
CA ILE A 223 -48.73 45.20 -16.31
C ILE A 223 -47.48 46.06 -16.46
N TYR A 224 -46.33 45.53 -16.08
CA TYR A 224 -45.05 46.18 -16.31
C TYR A 224 -44.12 45.26 -17.10
N VAL A 225 -43.24 45.88 -17.89
CA VAL A 225 -42.15 45.22 -18.58
C VAL A 225 -40.87 45.94 -18.16
N ASN A 226 -39.95 45.20 -17.56
CA ASN A 226 -38.65 45.70 -17.14
C ASN A 226 -37.56 45.04 -18.00
N GLN A 227 -36.73 45.86 -18.65
CA GLN A 227 -35.61 45.38 -19.45
C GLN A 227 -34.37 46.19 -19.09
N THR A 228 -33.38 45.51 -18.53
CA THR A 228 -32.08 46.13 -18.26
C THR A 228 -31.23 46.12 -19.54
N PHE A 229 -30.77 47.30 -19.96
CA PHE A 229 -29.84 47.45 -21.08
C PHE A 229 -28.43 47.74 -20.54
N VAL A 230 -27.51 46.78 -20.70
CA VAL A 230 -26.12 46.93 -20.27
C VAL A 230 -25.31 47.60 -21.37
N THR A 231 -24.71 48.75 -21.09
CA THR A 231 -23.90 49.52 -22.05
C THR A 231 -22.40 49.46 -21.71
N GLY A 232 -21.55 49.96 -22.62
CA GLY A 232 -20.11 50.13 -22.36
C GLY A 232 -19.28 48.84 -22.41
N GLY A 233 -19.72 47.82 -23.17
CA GLY A 233 -18.94 46.59 -23.37
C GLY A 233 -18.81 45.70 -22.14
N LYS A 234 -19.53 45.99 -21.04
CA LYS A 234 -19.46 45.23 -19.78
C LYS A 234 -19.80 43.75 -19.95
N LEU A 235 -20.76 43.42 -20.82
CA LEU A 235 -21.11 42.03 -21.15
C LEU A 235 -19.94 41.26 -21.79
N TYR A 236 -19.18 41.92 -22.67
CA TYR A 236 -18.01 41.30 -23.28
C TYR A 236 -16.92 41.00 -22.23
N LEU A 237 -16.64 41.95 -21.32
CA LEU A 237 -15.67 41.74 -20.23
C LEU A 237 -16.14 40.65 -19.26
N ALA A 238 -17.44 40.61 -18.92
CA ALA A 238 -18.04 39.57 -18.10
C ALA A 238 -17.90 38.19 -18.76
N GLN A 239 -18.22 38.10 -20.06
CA GLN A 239 -18.02 36.90 -20.86
C GLN A 239 -16.56 36.46 -20.87
N LYS A 240 -15.61 37.38 -21.07
CA LYS A 240 -14.17 37.04 -21.04
C LYS A 240 -13.70 36.55 -19.68
N ALA A 241 -14.22 37.09 -18.58
CA ALA A 241 -13.92 36.56 -17.25
C ALA A 241 -14.48 35.13 -17.07
N ALA A 242 -15.71 34.88 -17.53
CA ALA A 242 -16.35 33.57 -17.44
C ALA A 242 -15.72 32.53 -18.40
N GLU A 243 -15.21 32.92 -19.57
CA GLU A 243 -14.42 32.06 -20.46
C GLU A 243 -13.13 31.55 -19.78
N VAL A 244 -12.50 32.38 -18.95
CA VAL A 244 -11.33 31.96 -18.16
C VAL A 244 -11.72 30.93 -17.11
N ASP A 245 -12.89 31.06 -16.47
CA ASP A 245 -13.42 30.06 -15.54
C ASP A 245 -13.73 28.73 -16.25
N TYR A 246 -14.26 28.78 -17.48
CA TYR A 246 -14.43 27.60 -18.32
C TYR A 246 -13.09 26.91 -18.63
N CYS A 247 -12.06 27.67 -19.03
CA CYS A 247 -10.71 27.13 -19.22
C CYS A 247 -10.15 26.50 -17.94
N ASN A 248 -10.39 27.10 -16.78
CA ASN A 248 -9.99 26.55 -15.48
C ASN A 248 -10.71 25.23 -15.18
N ALA A 249 -12.02 25.14 -15.44
CA ALA A 249 -12.77 23.90 -15.28
C ALA A 249 -12.19 22.76 -16.14
N GLN A 250 -11.77 23.06 -17.38
CA GLN A 250 -11.10 22.07 -18.23
C GLN A 250 -9.76 21.60 -17.65
N LEU A 251 -8.98 22.51 -17.05
CA LEU A 251 -7.72 22.17 -16.38
C LEU A 251 -7.96 21.29 -15.15
N VAL A 252 -9.03 21.56 -14.39
CA VAL A 252 -9.46 20.71 -13.27
C VAL A 252 -9.83 19.32 -13.76
N LEU A 253 -10.60 19.19 -14.85
CA LEU A 253 -10.91 17.89 -15.45
C LEU A 253 -9.65 17.09 -15.82
N ARG A 254 -8.66 17.76 -16.44
CA ARG A 254 -7.36 17.15 -16.77
C ARG A 254 -6.61 16.70 -15.52
N ARG A 255 -6.59 17.53 -14.48
CA ARG A 255 -5.99 17.22 -13.18
C ARG A 255 -6.64 15.97 -12.57
N THR A 256 -7.97 15.93 -12.50
CA THR A 256 -8.73 14.78 -11.97
C THR A 256 -8.40 13.49 -12.73
N ARG A 257 -8.27 13.55 -14.06
CA ARG A 257 -7.85 12.38 -14.87
C ARG A 257 -6.47 11.85 -14.45
N ILE A 258 -5.50 12.74 -14.24
CA ILE A 258 -4.15 12.37 -13.79
C ILE A 258 -4.16 11.82 -12.37
N GLU A 259 -4.94 12.43 -11.47
CA GLU A 259 -5.11 11.98 -10.08
C GLU A 259 -5.68 10.57 -10.01
N ILE A 260 -6.73 10.26 -10.79
CA ILE A 260 -7.31 8.91 -10.86
C ILE A 260 -6.28 7.91 -11.39
N ALA A 261 -5.61 8.21 -12.51
CA ALA A 261 -4.59 7.33 -13.08
C ALA A 261 -3.43 7.07 -12.09
N THR A 262 -3.05 8.08 -11.31
CA THR A 262 -2.02 7.99 -10.27
C THR A 262 -2.48 7.17 -9.08
N ALA A 263 -3.72 7.35 -8.62
CA ALA A 263 -4.31 6.59 -7.52
C ALA A 263 -4.39 5.09 -7.86
N VAL A 264 -4.84 4.76 -9.07
CA VAL A 264 -4.88 3.37 -9.58
C VAL A 264 -3.49 2.79 -9.66
N ARG A 265 -2.50 3.54 -10.21
CA ARG A 265 -1.11 3.07 -10.28
C ARG A 265 -0.53 2.78 -8.90
N ARG A 266 -0.76 3.65 -7.91
CA ARG A 266 -0.30 3.44 -6.53
C ARG A 266 -0.95 2.20 -5.90
N ALA A 267 -2.26 2.04 -6.04
CA ALA A 267 -2.98 0.89 -5.50
C ALA A 267 -2.55 -0.43 -6.17
N TYR A 268 -2.28 -0.40 -7.48
CA TYR A 268 -1.77 -1.54 -8.23
C TYR A 268 -0.41 -2.00 -7.70
N PHE A 269 0.56 -1.10 -7.57
CA PHE A 269 1.87 -1.47 -7.02
C PHE A 269 1.80 -1.86 -5.54
N ALA A 270 0.93 -1.24 -4.74
CA ALA A 270 0.69 -1.66 -3.36
C ALA A 270 0.18 -3.12 -3.29
N ALA A 271 -0.72 -3.52 -4.20
CA ALA A 271 -1.20 -4.89 -4.29
C ALA A 271 -0.11 -5.87 -4.78
N LEU A 272 0.73 -5.47 -5.75
CA LEU A 272 1.89 -6.28 -6.18
C LEU A 272 2.90 -6.50 -5.05
N ILE A 273 3.21 -5.45 -4.29
CA ILE A 273 4.12 -5.53 -3.13
C ILE A 273 3.50 -6.42 -2.04
N ALA A 274 2.19 -6.31 -1.78
CA ALA A 274 1.51 -7.16 -0.80
C ALA A 274 1.53 -8.64 -1.22
N ARG A 275 1.34 -8.93 -2.52
CA ARG A 275 1.47 -10.28 -3.08
C ARG A 275 2.89 -10.83 -2.92
N GLU A 276 3.89 -10.03 -3.20
CA GLU A 276 5.29 -10.44 -3.07
C GLU A 276 5.67 -10.65 -1.60
N LYS A 277 5.18 -9.79 -0.69
CA LYS A 277 5.33 -9.97 0.74
C LYS A 277 4.71 -11.28 1.22
N LEU A 278 3.50 -11.62 0.77
CA LEU A 278 2.88 -12.91 1.03
C LEU A 278 3.81 -14.05 0.62
N ARG A 279 4.29 -14.05 -0.64
CA ARG A 279 5.20 -15.07 -1.17
C ARG A 279 6.45 -15.25 -0.31
N ILE A 280 7.08 -14.14 0.09
CA ILE A 280 8.28 -14.14 0.93
C ILE A 280 7.95 -14.69 2.34
N GLN A 281 6.86 -14.25 2.96
CA GLN A 281 6.47 -14.73 4.29
C GLN A 281 6.11 -16.21 4.29
N THR A 282 5.43 -16.70 3.25
CA THR A 282 5.14 -18.13 3.09
C THR A 282 6.43 -18.94 2.98
N THR A 283 7.38 -18.49 2.15
CA THR A 283 8.68 -19.16 1.99
C THR A 283 9.48 -19.15 3.30
N LEU A 284 9.48 -18.02 4.02
CA LEU A 284 10.15 -17.91 5.32
C LEU A 284 9.50 -18.82 6.36
N SER A 285 8.17 -18.92 6.39
CA SER A 285 7.46 -19.81 7.31
C SER A 285 7.79 -21.28 7.04
N GLN A 286 7.81 -21.70 5.77
CA GLN A 286 8.24 -23.04 5.36
C GLN A 286 9.69 -23.33 5.78
N PHE A 287 10.59 -22.36 5.62
CA PHE A 287 11.99 -22.48 6.03
C PHE A 287 12.14 -22.64 7.55
N VAL A 288 11.44 -21.82 8.34
CA VAL A 288 11.48 -21.89 9.81
C VAL A 288 10.84 -23.20 10.30
N GLU A 289 9.76 -23.67 9.66
CA GLU A 289 9.16 -24.97 9.96
C GLU A 289 10.10 -26.13 9.63
N ALA A 290 10.85 -26.06 8.53
CA ALA A 290 11.87 -27.05 8.19
C ALA A 290 12.98 -27.10 9.24
N ILE A 291 13.50 -25.95 9.69
CA ILE A 291 14.51 -25.91 10.78
C ILE A 291 13.94 -26.51 12.07
N TYR A 292 12.69 -26.18 12.41
CA TYR A 292 12.04 -26.73 13.60
C TYR A 292 11.96 -28.26 13.56
N ARG A 293 11.56 -28.83 12.41
CA ARG A 293 11.53 -30.29 12.21
C ARG A 293 12.93 -30.91 12.33
N THR A 294 13.95 -30.29 11.74
CA THR A 294 15.34 -30.76 11.89
C THR A 294 15.80 -30.72 13.35
N GLN A 295 15.42 -29.70 14.11
CA GLN A 295 15.77 -29.60 15.53
C GLN A 295 15.10 -30.69 16.36
N ILE A 296 13.84 -31.04 16.06
CA ILE A 296 13.17 -32.19 16.68
C ILE A 296 13.93 -33.49 16.38
N GLN A 297 14.38 -33.69 15.13
CA GLN A 297 15.17 -34.86 14.74
C GLN A 297 16.51 -34.95 15.49
N LEU A 298 17.18 -33.83 15.75
CA LEU A 298 18.41 -33.82 16.56
C LEU A 298 18.14 -34.19 18.03
N VAL A 299 17.02 -33.74 18.60
CA VAL A 299 16.59 -34.18 19.95
C VAL A 299 16.19 -35.66 19.94
N GLU A 300 15.58 -36.15 18.85
CA GLU A 300 15.30 -37.56 18.60
C GLU A 300 16.55 -38.43 18.44
N ALA A 301 17.67 -37.87 17.96
CA ALA A 301 18.97 -38.51 17.93
C ALA A 301 19.72 -38.41 19.27
N GLY A 302 19.26 -37.54 20.19
CA GLY A 302 19.94 -37.25 21.46
C GLY A 302 21.14 -36.32 21.30
N GLU A 303 21.27 -35.64 20.16
CA GLU A 303 22.36 -34.73 19.82
C GLU A 303 22.08 -33.27 20.24
N ALA A 304 20.83 -32.94 20.56
CA ALA A 304 20.42 -31.60 21.01
C ALA A 304 19.64 -31.63 22.33
N ALA A 305 19.60 -30.49 23.05
CA ALA A 305 18.87 -30.39 24.30
C ALA A 305 17.34 -30.27 24.09
N ALA A 306 16.57 -30.84 25.01
CA ALA A 306 15.09 -30.90 24.91
C ALA A 306 14.39 -29.53 24.89
N TYR A 307 15.03 -28.46 25.37
CA TYR A 307 14.45 -27.12 25.38
C TYR A 307 14.70 -26.34 24.08
N GLU A 308 15.66 -26.75 23.24
CA GLU A 308 16.00 -26.04 22.01
C GLU A 308 14.83 -25.98 21.01
N PRO A 309 14.07 -27.08 20.75
CA PRO A 309 12.91 -27.00 19.88
C PRO A 309 11.81 -26.07 20.43
N LEU A 310 11.66 -25.91 21.76
CA LEU A 310 10.64 -25.00 22.32
C LEU A 310 10.90 -23.54 21.90
N GLN A 311 12.17 -23.11 21.84
CA GLN A 311 12.50 -21.76 21.38
C GLN A 311 12.15 -21.60 19.89
N MET A 312 12.42 -22.61 19.07
CA MET A 312 12.08 -22.62 17.65
C MET A 312 10.56 -22.65 17.41
N ARG A 313 9.78 -23.30 18.28
CA ARG A 313 8.31 -23.31 18.22
C ARG A 313 7.72 -21.90 18.27
N VAL A 314 8.31 -21.01 19.08
CA VAL A 314 7.90 -19.60 19.15
C VAL A 314 8.11 -18.92 17.80
N MET A 315 9.26 -19.15 17.16
CA MET A 315 9.58 -18.59 15.84
C MET A 315 8.63 -19.11 14.76
N VAL A 316 8.30 -20.41 14.76
CA VAL A 316 7.31 -20.98 13.82
C VAL A 316 5.96 -20.30 14.01
N THR A 317 5.49 -20.16 15.24
CA THR A 317 4.21 -19.52 15.57
C THR A 317 4.18 -18.07 15.11
N GLN A 318 5.26 -17.31 15.34
CA GLN A 318 5.39 -15.93 14.85
C GLN A 318 5.40 -15.87 13.32
N SER A 319 6.11 -16.78 12.64
CA SER A 319 6.15 -16.82 11.17
C SER A 319 4.77 -17.11 10.56
N ARG A 320 3.98 -18.02 11.15
CA ARG A 320 2.60 -18.30 10.71
C ARG A 320 1.69 -17.09 10.90
N GLY A 321 1.83 -16.39 12.04
CA GLY A 321 1.15 -15.12 12.26
C GLY A 321 1.51 -14.06 11.20
N ALA A 322 2.77 -14.00 10.76
CA ALA A 322 3.22 -13.10 9.71
C ALA A 322 2.62 -13.44 8.33
N VAL A 323 2.45 -14.73 8.01
CA VAL A 323 1.76 -15.18 6.79
C VAL A 323 0.31 -14.70 6.78
N LEU A 324 -0.44 -14.95 7.86
CA LEU A 324 -1.83 -14.47 8.00
C LEU A 324 -1.94 -12.95 7.85
N GLN A 325 -1.02 -12.22 8.47
CA GLN A 325 -0.99 -10.77 8.35
C GLN A 325 -0.73 -10.35 6.89
N ALA A 326 0.15 -11.06 6.17
CA ALA A 326 0.43 -10.79 4.77
C ALA A 326 -0.78 -11.14 3.86
N GLU A 327 -1.50 -12.22 4.14
CA GLU A 327 -2.75 -12.58 3.46
C GLU A 327 -3.82 -11.49 3.61
N GLN A 328 -4.03 -11.01 4.84
CA GLN A 328 -4.99 -9.94 5.10
C GLN A 328 -4.56 -8.63 4.44
N GLN A 329 -3.26 -8.33 4.41
CA GLN A 329 -2.72 -7.17 3.70
C GLN A 329 -2.95 -7.26 2.20
N PHE A 330 -2.76 -8.44 1.59
CA PHE A 330 -3.01 -8.64 0.17
C PHE A 330 -4.50 -8.52 -0.16
N ALA A 331 -5.38 -9.14 0.63
CA ALA A 331 -6.82 -9.01 0.46
C ALA A 331 -7.30 -7.55 0.62
N ALA A 332 -6.74 -6.80 1.59
CA ALA A 332 -7.01 -5.38 1.77
C ALA A 332 -6.52 -4.54 0.58
N ALA A 333 -5.33 -4.84 0.04
CA ALA A 333 -4.77 -4.15 -1.12
C ALA A 333 -5.58 -4.40 -2.41
N LYS A 334 -6.10 -5.62 -2.61
CA LYS A 334 -7.04 -5.91 -3.73
C LYS A 334 -8.32 -5.07 -3.59
N ARG A 335 -8.90 -4.99 -2.38
CA ARG A 335 -10.10 -4.17 -2.15
C ARG A 335 -9.84 -2.66 -2.31
N SER A 336 -8.68 -2.16 -1.90
CA SER A 336 -8.33 -0.75 -2.10
C SER A 336 -8.11 -0.42 -3.58
N LEU A 337 -7.55 -1.36 -4.37
CA LEU A 337 -7.47 -1.24 -5.82
C LEU A 337 -8.86 -1.21 -6.47
N ALA A 338 -9.76 -2.12 -6.08
CA ALA A 338 -11.16 -2.12 -6.55
C ALA A 338 -11.86 -0.79 -6.25
N ALA A 339 -11.65 -0.24 -5.05
CA ALA A 339 -12.17 1.07 -4.64
C ALA A 339 -11.59 2.22 -5.48
N ALA A 340 -10.29 2.20 -5.77
CA ALA A 340 -9.64 3.22 -6.60
C ALA A 340 -10.15 3.23 -8.06
N MET A 341 -10.61 2.08 -8.57
CA MET A 341 -11.24 1.98 -9.89
C MET A 341 -12.72 2.41 -9.90
N GLY A 342 -13.31 2.67 -8.74
CA GLY A 342 -14.74 2.95 -8.62
C GLY A 342 -15.64 1.72 -8.77
N VAL A 343 -15.09 0.51 -8.63
CA VAL A 343 -15.83 -0.76 -8.76
C VAL A 343 -15.61 -1.62 -7.50
N PRO A 344 -16.16 -1.23 -6.33
CA PRO A 344 -15.82 -1.83 -5.04
C PRO A 344 -16.26 -3.28 -4.87
N HIS A 345 -17.16 -3.78 -5.71
CA HIS A 345 -17.72 -5.14 -5.62
C HIS A 345 -17.06 -6.12 -6.60
N MET A 346 -16.13 -5.64 -7.44
CA MET A 346 -15.43 -6.48 -8.41
C MET A 346 -14.38 -7.32 -7.69
N GLN A 347 -14.43 -8.64 -7.92
CA GLN A 347 -13.33 -9.52 -7.54
C GLN A 347 -12.23 -9.39 -8.59
N LEU A 348 -11.09 -8.84 -8.18
CA LEU A 348 -9.91 -8.75 -9.03
C LEU A 348 -9.28 -10.13 -9.21
N GLY A 349 -9.04 -10.50 -10.46
CA GLY A 349 -8.23 -11.67 -10.81
C GLY A 349 -6.73 -11.45 -10.56
N ALA A 350 -5.92 -12.31 -11.17
CA ALA A 350 -4.46 -12.21 -11.09
C ALA A 350 -3.95 -10.88 -11.64
N LEU A 351 -3.15 -10.17 -10.84
CA LEU A 351 -2.47 -8.96 -11.29
C LEU A 351 -1.25 -9.33 -12.14
N ALA A 352 -1.17 -8.73 -13.33
CA ALA A 352 0.02 -8.84 -14.17
C ALA A 352 1.22 -8.12 -13.52
N GLY A 353 2.45 -8.44 -13.94
CA GLY A 353 3.64 -7.67 -13.58
C GLY A 353 4.35 -8.06 -12.27
N SER A 354 5.50 -7.40 -12.04
CA SER A 354 6.41 -7.61 -10.91
C SER A 354 6.67 -6.30 -10.18
N PRO A 355 6.86 -6.32 -8.84
CA PRO A 355 7.26 -5.13 -8.08
C PRO A 355 8.67 -4.62 -8.44
N ASP A 356 9.55 -5.48 -8.96
CA ASP A 356 10.97 -5.15 -9.22
C ASP A 356 11.20 -4.42 -10.55
N MET A 357 10.24 -3.59 -10.97
CA MET A 357 10.36 -2.84 -12.23
C MET A 357 11.36 -1.69 -12.06
N PRO A 358 12.28 -1.47 -13.02
CA PRO A 358 13.24 -0.38 -12.93
C PRO A 358 12.52 0.96 -12.84
N ILE A 359 12.84 1.73 -11.79
CA ILE A 359 12.30 3.08 -11.62
C ILE A 359 12.95 3.97 -12.69
N PRO A 360 12.16 4.68 -13.53
CA PRO A 360 12.72 5.60 -14.50
C PRO A 360 13.49 6.71 -13.77
N ALA A 361 14.75 6.91 -14.13
CA ALA A 361 15.53 8.04 -13.63
C ALA A 361 14.99 9.33 -14.24
N ILE A 362 14.45 10.20 -13.41
CA ILE A 362 13.95 11.52 -13.82
C ILE A 362 14.99 12.56 -13.40
N ASP A 363 15.54 13.30 -14.37
CA ASP A 363 16.41 14.44 -14.10
C ASP A 363 15.61 15.59 -13.45
N PHE A 364 16.15 16.16 -12.37
CA PHE A 364 15.43 17.13 -11.55
C PHE A 364 15.17 18.44 -12.30
N GLU A 365 16.16 18.99 -13.00
CA GLU A 365 16.01 20.26 -13.70
C GLU A 365 15.08 20.13 -14.91
N SER A 366 15.16 19.01 -15.63
CA SER A 366 14.22 18.66 -16.69
C SER A 366 12.79 18.51 -16.16
N ALA A 367 12.59 17.84 -15.02
CA ALA A 367 11.27 17.71 -14.40
C ALA A 367 10.70 19.04 -13.90
N LYS A 368 11.53 19.88 -13.28
CA LYS A 368 11.13 21.21 -12.78
C LYS A 368 10.70 22.13 -13.92
N SER A 369 11.47 22.18 -14.99
CA SER A 369 11.12 22.98 -16.17
C SER A 369 9.82 22.51 -16.82
N MET A 370 9.65 21.19 -16.97
CA MET A 370 8.40 20.59 -17.48
C MET A 370 7.21 20.89 -16.57
N MET A 371 7.38 20.80 -15.23
CA MET A 371 6.35 21.13 -14.25
C MET A 371 5.91 22.59 -14.35
N LEU A 372 6.84 23.54 -14.38
CA LEU A 372 6.51 24.97 -14.47
C LEU A 372 5.84 25.35 -15.81
N ALA A 373 6.06 24.56 -16.85
CA ALA A 373 5.46 24.75 -18.16
C ALA A 373 4.06 24.11 -18.29
N GLN A 374 3.88 22.89 -17.77
CA GLN A 374 2.72 22.05 -18.10
C GLN A 374 1.78 21.75 -16.91
N HIS A 375 2.19 22.00 -15.67
CA HIS A 375 1.38 21.62 -14.51
C HIS A 375 0.07 22.41 -14.44
N THR A 376 -1.05 21.70 -14.24
CA THR A 376 -2.40 22.28 -14.25
C THR A 376 -2.57 23.38 -13.21
N ASP A 377 -2.00 23.23 -12.01
CA ASP A 377 -2.16 24.22 -10.94
C ASP A 377 -1.45 25.54 -11.25
N VAL A 378 -0.31 25.49 -11.95
CA VAL A 378 0.40 26.69 -12.39
C VAL A 378 -0.44 27.41 -13.47
N ALA A 379 -1.01 26.65 -14.40
CA ALA A 379 -1.91 27.20 -15.42
C ALA A 379 -3.18 27.82 -14.81
N ILE A 380 -3.83 27.15 -13.86
CA ILE A 380 -5.00 27.67 -13.12
C ILE A 380 -4.63 28.96 -12.38
N SER A 381 -3.47 28.99 -11.70
CA SER A 381 -3.02 30.17 -10.97
C SER A 381 -2.79 31.37 -11.89
N ARG A 382 -2.19 31.15 -13.07
CA ARG A 382 -2.02 32.21 -14.09
C ARG A 382 -3.36 32.70 -14.62
N ASN A 383 -4.28 31.79 -14.89
CA ASN A 383 -5.64 32.11 -15.34
C ASN A 383 -6.41 32.93 -14.30
N ASN A 384 -6.27 32.61 -13.01
CA ASN A 384 -6.92 33.36 -11.94
C ASN A 384 -6.47 34.83 -11.89
N ILE A 385 -5.19 35.11 -12.17
CA ILE A 385 -4.68 36.49 -12.31
C ILE A 385 -5.32 37.18 -13.52
N LEU A 386 -5.43 36.49 -14.65
CA LEU A 386 -6.09 37.04 -15.85
C LEU A 386 -7.56 37.35 -15.60
N ARG A 387 -8.29 36.43 -14.95
CA ARG A 387 -9.68 36.63 -14.54
C ARG A 387 -9.83 37.84 -13.63
N ALA A 388 -9.00 37.95 -12.59
CA ALA A 388 -9.05 39.09 -11.66
C ALA A 388 -8.83 40.43 -12.38
N ARG A 389 -7.92 40.49 -13.36
CA ARG A 389 -7.73 41.69 -14.19
C ARG A 389 -8.98 42.04 -15.01
N ARG A 390 -9.65 41.05 -15.61
CA ARG A 390 -10.91 41.27 -16.35
C ARG A 390 -12.04 41.75 -15.45
N LEU A 391 -12.12 41.23 -14.23
CA LEU A 391 -13.10 41.68 -13.25
C LEU A 391 -12.81 43.12 -12.77
N LEU A 392 -11.54 43.51 -12.66
CA LEU A 392 -11.17 44.91 -12.39
C LEU A 392 -11.51 45.86 -13.54
N GLU A 393 -11.38 45.42 -14.80
CA GLU A 393 -11.81 46.23 -15.96
C GLU A 393 -13.34 46.38 -16.04
N LEU A 394 -14.09 45.46 -15.42
CA LEU A 394 -15.55 45.47 -15.39
C LEU A 394 -16.12 46.38 -14.29
N ALA A 395 -15.44 46.47 -13.15
CA ALA A 395 -15.80 47.29 -11.99
C ALA A 395 -15.66 48.78 -12.30
#